data_AF-A0A195FB65-F1
#
_entry.id   AF-A0A195FB65-F1
#
_cell.length_a   1.000
_cell.length_b   1.000
_cell.length_c   1.000
_cell.angle_alpha   90.00
_cell.angle_beta   90.00
_cell.angle_gamma   90.00
#
_symmetry.space_group_name_H-M   'P 1'
#
loop_
_entity.id
_entity.type
_entity.pdbx_description
1 polymer ?
#
loop_
_entity_poly.entity_id
_entity_poly.type
_entity_poly.pdbx_seq_one_letter_code
_entity_poly.pdbx_strand_id
1 'polypeptide(L)'
;MNLHKSNSEETNEDERSVCPLRILVAILKTHSEKLPTLLEIQFLNEFSLNYIPLSSFQPKIFIESMMKVHAECTTAILENPTYLRKLVYKYNSGEREEEYIFSNNMSFYIDIMTLCFLHIVLVTKVEYVSPAMNDLIAIMRKKYCVAVSNFGELLINEITEMKVVISYPSVFIDLLYNFNNKISCPAFKRSCINILREWNLINIFCMPWLALIIPVIESEYKKPLALLLAMAVTLDTHNKSSYVLYQRIVTFYTSEVFPRNLKLTMCVNWGIIYKKKNIYKFAPYFTKLRKKAINLIKSIKVNDNSLEYTLHQI
;
A
#
# COMPACT_ATOMS: atom_id res chain seq x y z
N MET A 1 11.61 -1.20 -18.74
CA MET A 1 11.80 -2.22 -17.70
C MET A 1 11.06 -3.48 -18.16
N ASN A 2 11.78 -4.50 -18.59
CA ASN A 2 11.18 -5.71 -19.19
C ASN A 2 10.57 -6.59 -18.09
N LEU A 3 9.25 -6.53 -17.96
CA LEU A 3 8.44 -7.44 -17.15
C LEU A 3 8.31 -8.81 -17.82
N HIS A 4 9.43 -9.51 -18.10
CA HIS A 4 9.42 -10.93 -18.45
C HIS A 4 10.84 -11.49 -18.30
N LYS A 5 11.09 -12.12 -17.14
CA LYS A 5 12.06 -13.23 -16.95
C LYS A 5 11.80 -13.82 -15.56
N SER A 6 10.91 -14.82 -15.50
CA SER A 6 10.88 -15.74 -14.38
C SER A 6 11.92 -16.82 -14.66
N ASN A 7 13.10 -16.68 -14.08
CA ASN A 7 13.99 -17.83 -13.93
C ASN A 7 13.51 -18.59 -12.69
N SER A 8 12.94 -19.76 -12.91
CA SER A 8 12.70 -20.76 -11.88
C SER A 8 14.05 -21.38 -11.50
N GLU A 9 14.56 -21.03 -10.33
CA GLU A 9 15.52 -21.87 -9.62
C GLU A 9 14.75 -22.59 -8.53
N GLU A 10 14.61 -23.91 -8.70
CA GLU A 10 14.21 -24.84 -7.65
C GLU A 10 15.28 -24.78 -6.55
N THR A 11 14.86 -24.42 -5.35
CA THR A 11 15.70 -24.52 -4.15
C THR A 11 14.91 -25.26 -3.09
N ASN A 12 15.54 -26.33 -2.60
CA ASN A 12 15.15 -27.26 -1.54
C ASN A 12 14.16 -26.74 -0.48
N GLU A 13 13.25 -27.64 -0.12
CA GLU A 13 12.06 -27.47 0.73
C GLU A 13 12.30 -27.42 2.25
N ASP A 14 13.52 -27.25 2.75
CA ASP A 14 13.79 -27.14 4.19
C ASP A 14 14.33 -25.73 4.56
N GLU A 15 13.72 -25.09 5.56
CA GLU A 15 14.07 -23.80 6.20
C GLU A 15 13.77 -22.47 5.48
N ARG A 16 12.49 -22.15 5.22
CA ARG A 16 12.08 -20.74 4.94
C ARG A 16 11.08 -20.20 5.97
N SER A 17 11.50 -20.09 7.23
CA SER A 17 10.94 -19.04 8.08
C SER A 17 11.42 -17.69 7.53
N VAL A 18 10.64 -17.10 6.64
CA VAL A 18 10.94 -15.79 6.04
C VAL A 18 10.98 -14.75 7.15
N CYS A 19 12.17 -14.34 7.59
CA CYS A 19 12.32 -13.29 8.60
C CYS A 19 11.91 -11.94 8.00
N PRO A 20 10.84 -11.28 8.48
CA PRO A 20 10.36 -10.03 7.86
C PRO A 20 11.41 -8.91 7.93
N LEU A 21 12.15 -8.79 9.04
CA LEU A 21 13.20 -7.77 9.16
C LEU A 21 14.29 -7.91 8.10
N ARG A 22 14.66 -9.14 7.72
CA ARG A 22 15.62 -9.37 6.62
C ARG A 22 15.08 -8.86 5.28
N ILE A 23 13.78 -9.02 5.02
CA ILE A 23 13.13 -8.44 3.83
C ILE A 23 13.22 -6.91 3.88
N LEU A 24 12.84 -6.30 5.00
CA LEU A 24 12.89 -4.85 5.16
C LEU A 24 14.32 -4.35 4.90
N VAL A 25 15.33 -4.92 5.54
CA VAL A 25 16.74 -4.52 5.35
C VAL A 25 17.19 -4.66 3.90
N ALA A 26 16.83 -5.75 3.21
CA ALA A 26 17.16 -5.93 1.79
C ALA A 26 16.53 -4.83 0.92
N ILE A 27 15.27 -4.45 1.20
CA ILE A 27 14.58 -3.34 0.52
C ILE A 27 15.30 -2.03 0.81
N LEU A 28 15.58 -1.73 2.09
CA LEU A 28 16.24 -0.50 2.52
C LEU A 28 17.62 -0.34 1.87
N LYS A 29 18.42 -1.40 1.80
CA LYS A 29 19.73 -1.39 1.15
C LYS A 29 19.62 -1.07 -0.34
N THR A 30 18.71 -1.74 -1.04
CA THR A 30 18.47 -1.49 -2.47
C THR A 30 18.05 -0.04 -2.76
N HIS A 31 17.31 0.59 -1.84
CA HIS A 31 16.87 1.98 -1.98
C HIS A 31 17.90 3.00 -1.48
N SER A 32 18.79 2.63 -0.56
CA SER A 32 19.81 3.53 -0.01
C SER A 32 20.82 4.05 -1.05
N GLU A 33 21.02 3.31 -2.14
CA GLU A 33 21.88 3.72 -3.27
C GLU A 33 21.29 4.87 -4.11
N LYS A 34 19.99 5.17 -3.95
CA LYS A 34 19.29 6.26 -4.63
C LYS A 34 18.52 7.04 -3.59
N LEU A 35 19.05 8.15 -3.05
CA LEU A 35 18.34 9.05 -2.11
C LEU A 35 16.90 9.32 -2.58
N PRO A 36 15.90 8.55 -2.15
CA PRO A 36 14.64 8.55 -2.85
C PRO A 36 13.77 9.57 -2.15
N THR A 37 13.36 10.58 -2.89
CA THR A 37 12.37 11.53 -2.39
C THR A 37 11.01 10.84 -2.40
N LEU A 38 10.26 10.95 -1.30
CA LEU A 38 8.87 10.50 -1.24
C LEU A 38 8.05 11.28 -2.27
N LEU A 39 7.40 10.59 -3.21
CA LEU A 39 6.61 11.23 -4.26
C LEU A 39 5.51 12.13 -3.65
N GLU A 40 4.87 11.68 -2.58
CA GLU A 40 3.81 12.44 -1.92
C GLU A 40 4.33 13.76 -1.34
N ILE A 41 5.58 13.83 -0.90
CA ILE A 41 6.20 15.08 -0.46
C ILE A 41 6.50 16.00 -1.63
N GLN A 42 6.98 15.46 -2.76
CA GLN A 42 7.24 16.26 -3.97
C GLN A 42 6.00 17.00 -4.48
N PHE A 43 4.84 16.36 -4.37
CA PHE A 43 3.55 16.91 -4.80
C PHE A 43 2.74 17.55 -3.67
N LEU A 44 3.27 17.66 -2.45
CA LEU A 44 2.50 18.03 -1.25
C LEU A 44 1.73 19.36 -1.39
N ASN A 45 2.32 20.33 -2.09
CA ASN A 45 1.68 21.63 -2.34
C ASN A 45 0.45 21.54 -3.24
N GLU A 46 0.35 20.53 -4.09
CA GLU A 46 -0.78 20.29 -4.99
C GLU A 46 -1.93 19.52 -4.31
N PHE A 47 -1.72 18.93 -3.12
CA PHE A 47 -2.76 18.15 -2.43
C PHE A 47 -3.94 19.04 -2.07
N SER A 48 -5.15 18.52 -2.28
CA SER A 48 -6.35 19.19 -1.82
C SER A 48 -6.49 19.06 -0.30
N LEU A 49 -7.22 20.00 0.30
CA LEU A 49 -7.65 19.92 1.69
C LEU A 49 -8.93 19.09 1.85
N ASN A 50 -9.21 18.19 0.91
CA ASN A 50 -10.40 17.34 1.00
C ASN A 50 -10.12 16.15 1.92
N TYR A 51 -11.15 15.72 2.63
CA TYR A 51 -11.11 14.48 3.39
C TYR A 51 -11.15 13.28 2.43
N ILE A 52 -10.46 12.21 2.81
CA ILE A 52 -10.67 10.92 2.14
C ILE A 52 -12.15 10.53 2.28
N PRO A 53 -12.84 10.19 1.19
CA PRO A 53 -14.23 9.78 1.26
C PRO A 53 -14.44 8.65 2.27
N LEU A 54 -15.51 8.73 3.07
CA LEU A 54 -15.82 7.72 4.09
C LEU A 54 -14.74 7.58 5.19
N SER A 55 -13.87 8.58 5.32
CA SER A 55 -12.85 8.69 6.37
C SER A 55 -12.85 10.11 6.95
N SER A 56 -12.18 10.29 8.09
CA SER A 56 -12.16 11.53 8.86
C SER A 56 -10.80 12.23 8.85
N PHE A 57 -9.93 11.93 7.88
CA PHE A 57 -8.62 12.59 7.77
C PHE A 57 -8.27 13.09 6.36
N GLN A 58 -7.38 14.09 6.33
CA GLN A 58 -6.83 14.73 5.13
C GLN A 58 -5.36 14.32 4.96
N PRO A 59 -4.97 13.69 3.84
CA PRO A 59 -3.59 13.24 3.63
C PRO A 59 -2.55 14.34 3.74
N LYS A 60 -2.83 15.55 3.22
CA LYS A 60 -1.91 16.69 3.29
C LYS A 60 -1.54 17.02 4.74
N ILE A 61 -2.54 17.28 5.57
CA ILE A 61 -2.35 17.63 6.99
C ILE A 61 -1.66 16.48 7.73
N PHE A 62 -2.02 15.23 7.39
CA PHE A 62 -1.39 14.06 7.98
C PHE A 62 0.10 13.95 7.63
N ILE A 63 0.47 14.17 6.36
CA ILE A 63 1.88 14.16 5.91
C ILE A 63 2.66 15.28 6.60
N GLU A 64 2.12 16.50 6.64
CA GLU A 64 2.73 17.65 7.33
C GLU A 64 2.94 17.37 8.83
N SER A 65 1.95 16.76 9.50
CA SER A 65 2.04 16.36 10.89
C SER A 65 3.14 15.32 11.13
N MET A 66 3.23 14.30 10.27
CA MET A 66 4.29 13.29 10.33
C MET A 66 5.69 13.91 10.14
N MET A 67 5.83 14.86 9.21
CA MET A 67 7.09 15.57 8.98
C MET A 67 7.48 16.43 10.20
N LYS A 68 6.50 17.11 10.82
CA LYS A 68 6.71 17.89 12.04
C LYS A 68 7.19 17.02 13.20
N VAL A 69 6.49 15.91 13.47
CA VAL A 69 6.88 14.94 14.52
C VAL A 69 8.29 14.39 14.28
N HIS A 70 8.64 14.10 13.03
CA HIS A 70 9.99 13.67 12.68
C HIS A 70 11.06 14.73 13.01
N ALA A 71 10.81 15.99 12.67
CA ALA A 71 11.72 17.10 12.96
C ALA A 71 11.86 17.33 14.46
N GLU A 72 10.75 17.36 15.20
CA GLU A 72 10.72 17.50 16.66
C GLU A 72 11.51 16.38 17.37
N CYS A 73 11.34 15.14 16.92
CA CYS A 73 12.10 14.01 17.47
C CYS A 73 13.61 14.15 17.20
N THR A 74 13.99 14.64 16.01
CA THR A 74 15.40 14.88 15.66
C THR A 74 16.00 15.97 16.56
N THR A 75 15.29 17.09 16.74
CA THR A 75 15.69 18.18 17.65
C THR A 75 15.84 17.69 19.08
N ALA A 76 14.86 16.93 19.61
CA ALA A 76 14.92 16.40 20.97
C ALA A 76 16.13 15.47 21.20
N ILE A 77 16.54 14.69 20.18
CA ILE A 77 17.75 13.85 20.25
C ILE A 77 19.03 14.68 20.23
N LEU A 78 19.06 15.76 19.45
CA LEU A 78 20.20 16.68 19.42
C LEU A 78 20.37 17.41 20.76
N GLU A 79 19.27 17.85 21.37
CA GLU A 79 19.27 18.51 22.67
C GLU A 79 19.57 17.54 23.82
N ASN A 80 19.10 16.30 23.73
CA ASN A 80 19.34 15.28 24.73
C ASN A 80 19.55 13.89 24.09
N PRO A 81 20.81 13.46 23.93
CA PRO A 81 21.16 12.18 23.31
C PRO A 81 20.54 10.94 23.97
N THR A 82 20.07 11.01 25.23
CA THR A 82 19.40 9.88 25.90
C THR A 82 18.02 9.54 25.31
N TYR A 83 17.44 10.43 24.49
CA TYR A 83 16.23 10.15 23.73
C TYR A 83 16.46 9.17 22.58
N LEU A 84 17.71 8.99 22.15
CA LEU A 84 18.08 8.08 21.07
C LEU A 84 17.80 6.64 21.47
N ARG A 85 16.99 5.95 20.67
CA ARG A 85 16.69 4.52 20.78
C ARG A 85 17.16 3.84 19.51
N LYS A 86 17.87 2.73 19.68
CA LYS A 86 18.45 1.95 18.57
C LYS A 86 18.09 0.48 18.74
N LEU A 87 17.93 -0.18 17.60
CA LEU A 87 17.86 -1.63 17.46
C LEU A 87 18.95 -2.04 16.47
N VAL A 88 19.85 -2.91 16.91
CA VAL A 88 20.86 -3.52 16.04
C VAL A 88 20.33 -4.88 15.60
N TYR A 89 20.05 -5.01 14.31
CA TYR A 89 19.60 -6.26 13.71
C TYR A 89 20.77 -6.93 12.99
N LYS A 90 21.23 -8.06 13.54
CA LYS A 90 22.28 -8.90 12.95
C LYS A 90 21.66 -9.99 12.08
N TYR A 91 22.24 -10.25 10.91
CA TYR A 91 21.76 -11.26 9.97
C TYR A 91 22.88 -11.78 9.09
N ASN A 92 22.70 -13.00 8.57
CA ASN A 92 23.64 -13.61 7.64
C ASN A 92 23.33 -13.23 6.19
N SER A 93 24.36 -12.83 5.45
CA SER A 93 24.36 -12.47 4.04
C SER A 93 25.43 -13.32 3.33
N GLY A 94 25.02 -14.49 2.83
CA GLY A 94 25.97 -15.53 2.44
C GLY A 94 26.75 -16.04 3.65
N GLU A 95 28.08 -16.00 3.57
CA GLU A 95 28.99 -16.42 4.64
C GLU A 95 29.35 -15.30 5.63
N ARG A 96 28.85 -14.07 5.42
CA ARG A 96 29.17 -12.91 6.27
C ARG A 96 28.02 -12.60 7.22
N GLU A 97 28.36 -12.32 8.48
CA GLU A 97 27.45 -11.65 9.41
C GLU A 97 27.46 -10.16 9.07
N GLU A 98 26.26 -9.60 8.86
CA GLU A 98 26.04 -8.18 8.63
C GLU A 98 25.11 -7.61 9.69
N GLU A 99 25.16 -6.29 9.87
CA GLU A 99 24.27 -5.58 10.77
C GLU A 99 23.52 -4.44 10.06
N TYR A 100 22.32 -4.16 10.56
CA TYR A 100 21.55 -2.97 10.20
C TYR A 100 21.02 -2.30 11.47
N ILE A 101 21.18 -0.99 11.56
CA ILE A 101 20.80 -0.21 12.75
C ILE A 101 19.52 0.57 12.45
N PHE A 102 18.44 0.19 13.11
CA PHE A 102 17.22 0.99 13.17
C PHE A 102 17.29 1.96 14.34
N SER A 103 16.79 3.18 14.18
CA SER A 103 16.73 4.13 15.29
C SER A 103 15.61 5.15 15.10
N ASN A 104 15.19 5.82 16.17
CA ASN A 104 14.29 6.97 16.06
C ASN A 104 14.93 8.21 15.39
N ASN A 105 16.23 8.17 15.04
CA ASN A 105 16.93 9.23 14.32
C ASN A 105 17.29 8.84 12.87
N MET A 106 16.61 7.84 12.31
CA MET A 106 16.75 7.51 10.88
C MET A 106 16.05 8.56 10.00
N SER A 107 16.36 8.60 8.70
CA SER A 107 15.75 9.55 7.78
C SER A 107 14.24 9.33 7.63
N PHE A 108 13.49 10.39 7.33
CA PHE A 108 12.02 10.33 7.24
C PHE A 108 11.54 9.30 6.21
N TYR A 109 12.26 9.14 5.10
CA TYR A 109 11.96 8.11 4.11
C TYR A 109 12.01 6.68 4.71
N ILE A 110 13.02 6.40 5.54
CA ILE A 110 13.15 5.10 6.22
C ILE A 110 12.01 4.93 7.23
N ASP A 111 11.59 5.98 7.92
CA ASP A 111 10.43 5.95 8.82
C ASP A 111 9.16 5.53 8.08
N ILE A 112 8.86 6.17 6.95
CA ILE A 112 7.66 5.88 6.16
C ILE A 112 7.68 4.45 5.60
N MET A 113 8.80 4.03 5.00
CA MET A 113 8.93 2.64 4.54
C MET A 113 8.75 1.63 5.66
N THR A 114 9.33 1.90 6.83
CA THR A 114 9.22 1.01 7.99
C THR A 114 7.76 0.92 8.44
N LEU A 115 7.05 2.03 8.56
CA LEU A 115 5.63 2.04 8.96
C LEU A 115 4.73 1.35 7.94
N CYS A 116 4.92 1.60 6.64
CA CYS A 116 4.19 0.90 5.59
C CYS A 116 4.49 -0.61 5.59
N PHE A 117 5.76 -0.98 5.82
CA PHE A 117 6.18 -2.37 5.93
C PHE A 117 5.52 -3.07 7.13
N LEU A 118 5.52 -2.42 8.30
CA LEU A 118 4.86 -2.93 9.50
C LEU A 118 3.37 -3.16 9.26
N HIS A 119 2.68 -2.24 8.58
CA HIS A 119 1.29 -2.43 8.17
C HIS A 119 1.12 -3.71 7.34
N ILE A 120 1.97 -3.92 6.32
CA ILE A 120 1.93 -5.11 5.47
C ILE A 120 2.11 -6.38 6.32
N VAL A 121 3.10 -6.42 7.21
CA VAL A 121 3.34 -7.58 8.09
C VAL A 121 2.13 -7.88 8.98
N LEU A 122 1.49 -6.85 9.55
CA LEU A 122 0.31 -6.99 10.40
C LEU A 122 -0.88 -7.56 9.62
N VAL A 123 -1.22 -6.99 8.45
CA VAL A 123 -2.35 -7.49 7.65
C VAL A 123 -2.04 -8.84 7.01
N THR A 124 -0.77 -9.13 6.75
CA THR A 124 -0.35 -10.44 6.23
C THR A 124 -0.18 -11.49 7.34
N LYS A 125 -0.50 -11.19 8.61
CA LYS A 125 -0.43 -12.11 9.76
C LYS A 125 0.78 -13.04 9.71
N VAL A 126 1.96 -12.53 9.34
CA VAL A 126 3.17 -13.35 9.29
C VAL A 126 3.44 -13.79 10.73
N GLU A 127 3.31 -15.09 10.98
CA GLU A 127 3.09 -15.69 12.31
C GLU A 127 4.23 -15.49 13.31
N TYR A 128 5.35 -14.87 12.91
CA TYR A 128 6.50 -14.62 13.76
C TYR A 128 6.84 -13.13 13.82
N VAL A 129 6.26 -12.43 14.80
CA VAL A 129 6.79 -11.14 15.27
C VAL A 129 7.99 -11.44 16.17
N SER A 130 9.18 -11.53 15.59
CA SER A 130 10.43 -11.69 16.36
C SER A 130 10.58 -10.58 17.42
N PRO A 131 11.32 -10.79 18.52
CA PRO A 131 11.61 -9.74 19.51
C PRO A 131 12.13 -8.44 18.88
N ALA A 132 13.03 -8.55 17.90
CA ALA A 132 13.55 -7.41 17.15
C ALA A 132 12.44 -6.63 16.39
N MET A 133 11.39 -7.31 15.92
CA MET A 133 10.26 -6.63 15.30
C MET A 133 9.43 -5.86 16.33
N ASN A 134 9.24 -6.42 17.53
CA ASN A 134 8.57 -5.71 18.62
C ASN A 134 9.36 -4.47 19.05
N ASP A 135 10.69 -4.56 19.10
CA ASP A 135 11.56 -3.40 19.40
C ASP A 135 11.45 -2.33 18.32
N LEU A 136 11.42 -2.73 17.05
CA LEU A 136 11.22 -1.79 15.95
C LEU A 136 9.85 -1.10 16.04
N ILE A 137 8.78 -1.86 16.32
CA ILE A 137 7.44 -1.31 16.56
C ILE A 137 7.47 -0.33 17.73
N ALA A 138 8.16 -0.66 18.83
CA ALA A 138 8.28 0.21 19.99
C ALA A 138 9.02 1.52 19.67
N ILE A 139 10.09 1.46 18.88
CA ILE A 139 10.80 2.65 18.38
C ILE A 139 9.85 3.53 17.56
N MET A 140 9.12 2.96 16.60
CA MET A 140 8.20 3.71 15.74
C MET A 140 7.02 4.29 16.53
N ARG A 141 6.45 3.53 17.47
CA ARG A 141 5.37 4.00 18.36
C ARG A 141 5.83 5.13 19.26
N LYS A 142 7.04 5.04 19.83
CA LYS A 142 7.58 6.10 20.66
C LYS A 142 7.80 7.40 19.87
N LYS A 143 8.26 7.29 18.62
CA LYS A 143 8.50 8.45 17.75
C LYS A 143 7.21 9.10 17.27
N TYR A 144 6.28 8.31 16.76
CA TYR A 144 5.08 8.81 16.06
C TYR A 144 3.78 8.72 16.86
N CYS A 145 3.84 8.26 18.11
CA CYS A 145 2.66 7.99 18.94
C CYS A 145 1.62 7.13 18.21
N VAL A 146 2.07 6.12 17.46
CA VAL A 146 1.17 5.27 16.66
C VAL A 146 0.25 4.49 17.60
N ALA A 147 -1.05 4.82 17.58
CA ALA A 147 -2.04 4.14 18.42
C ALA A 147 -2.19 2.68 17.98
N VAL A 148 -2.18 1.75 18.93
CA VAL A 148 -2.55 0.35 18.65
C VAL A 148 -4.02 0.36 18.26
N SER A 149 -4.32 -0.11 17.07
CA SER A 149 -5.69 -0.21 16.54
C SER A 149 -6.48 -1.27 17.31
N ASN A 150 -6.83 -0.98 18.56
CA ASN A 150 -7.98 -1.57 19.22
C ASN A 150 -9.21 -0.85 18.65
N PHE A 151 -10.18 -1.63 18.16
CA PHE A 151 -11.40 -1.16 17.48
C PHE A 151 -12.29 -0.28 18.39
N GLY A 152 -11.89 0.97 18.62
CA GLY A 152 -12.61 1.99 19.36
C GLY A 152 -12.17 3.37 18.90
N GLU A 153 -13.13 4.31 18.87
CA GLU A 153 -13.07 5.68 18.34
C GLU A 153 -11.67 6.29 18.23
N LEU A 154 -11.06 6.16 17.04
CA LEU A 154 -9.78 6.79 16.71
C LEU A 154 -9.96 8.31 16.76
N LEU A 155 -9.11 9.00 17.52
CA LEU A 155 -9.07 10.45 17.48
C LEU A 155 -8.63 10.90 16.08
N ILE A 156 -9.22 11.99 15.60
CA ILE A 156 -8.93 12.56 14.26
C ILE A 156 -7.42 12.78 14.06
N ASN A 157 -6.70 13.10 15.13
CA ASN A 157 -5.28 13.46 15.12
C ASN A 157 -4.30 12.30 15.40
N GLU A 158 -4.79 11.07 15.66
CA GLU A 158 -3.89 9.94 15.91
C GLU A 158 -3.22 9.45 14.63
N ILE A 159 -1.92 9.18 14.71
CA ILE A 159 -1.18 8.49 13.66
C ILE A 159 -1.50 7.00 13.76
N THR A 160 -2.00 6.40 12.68
CA THR A 160 -2.27 4.96 12.59
C THR A 160 -1.59 4.41 11.35
N GLU A 161 -1.24 3.12 11.37
CA GLU A 161 -0.59 2.45 10.24
C GLU A 161 -1.44 2.56 8.96
N MET A 162 -2.78 2.52 9.10
CA MET A 162 -3.71 2.70 7.99
C MET A 162 -3.64 4.11 7.39
N LYS A 163 -3.60 5.16 8.22
CA LYS A 163 -3.45 6.53 7.73
C LYS A 163 -2.11 6.71 7.03
N VAL A 164 -1.05 6.08 7.53
CA VAL A 164 0.27 6.09 6.87
C VAL A 164 0.20 5.46 5.48
N VAL A 165 -0.29 4.23 5.33
CA VAL A 165 -0.30 3.57 4.01
C VAL A 165 -1.22 4.25 3.00
N ILE A 166 -2.33 4.85 3.46
CA ILE A 166 -3.19 5.63 2.59
C ILE A 166 -2.51 6.94 2.19
N SER A 167 -1.80 7.62 3.11
CA SER A 167 -1.11 8.89 2.82
C SER A 167 0.17 8.73 2.02
N TYR A 168 0.81 7.56 2.02
CA TYR A 168 2.02 7.25 1.24
C TYR A 168 1.81 6.04 0.32
N PRO A 169 0.85 6.12 -0.61
CA PRO A 169 0.51 4.99 -1.47
C PRO A 169 1.66 4.56 -2.39
N SER A 170 2.56 5.47 -2.77
CA SER A 170 3.73 5.14 -3.59
C SER A 170 4.63 4.12 -2.90
N VAL A 171 4.98 4.40 -1.65
CA VAL A 171 5.79 3.52 -0.81
C VAL A 171 5.06 2.20 -0.53
N PHE A 172 3.78 2.27 -0.18
CA PHE A 172 3.00 1.08 0.13
C PHE A 172 2.95 0.09 -1.05
N ILE A 173 2.67 0.58 -2.26
CA ILE A 173 2.59 -0.27 -3.45
C ILE A 173 3.97 -0.78 -3.85
N ASP A 174 5.01 0.05 -3.80
CA ASP A 174 6.38 -0.40 -4.09
C ASP A 174 6.81 -1.52 -3.13
N LEU A 175 6.45 -1.43 -1.85
CA LEU A 175 6.67 -2.52 -0.90
C LEU A 175 5.89 -3.78 -1.32
N LEU A 176 4.60 -3.67 -1.66
CA LEU A 176 3.81 -4.82 -2.11
C LEU A 176 4.45 -5.53 -3.32
N TYR A 177 5.00 -4.79 -4.29
CA TYR A 177 5.74 -5.37 -5.41
C TYR A 177 6.95 -6.20 -4.95
N ASN A 178 7.68 -5.72 -3.95
CA ASN A 178 8.82 -6.44 -3.38
C ASN A 178 8.41 -7.66 -2.53
N PHE A 179 7.20 -7.66 -1.98
CA PHE A 179 6.67 -8.74 -1.14
C PHE A 179 5.95 -9.86 -1.90
N ASN A 180 5.43 -9.59 -3.10
CA ASN A 180 4.49 -10.49 -3.80
C ASN A 180 5.01 -11.92 -4.02
N ASN A 181 6.32 -12.09 -4.11
CA ASN A 181 6.95 -13.40 -4.31
C ASN A 181 7.30 -14.13 -2.99
N LYS A 182 7.14 -13.48 -1.83
CA LYS A 182 7.70 -13.96 -0.55
C LYS A 182 6.67 -14.20 0.54
N ILE A 183 5.46 -13.64 0.47
CA ILE A 183 4.47 -13.75 1.57
C ILE A 183 3.06 -14.06 1.04
N SER A 184 2.40 -15.01 1.69
CA SER A 184 0.95 -15.24 1.58
C SER A 184 0.21 -14.18 2.38
N CYS A 185 -0.58 -13.32 1.73
CA CYS A 185 -1.48 -12.42 2.44
C CYS A 185 -2.66 -13.24 3.01
N PRO A 186 -2.98 -13.24 4.32
CA PRO A 186 -4.12 -13.97 4.88
C PRO A 186 -5.33 -13.07 5.15
N ALA A 187 -5.18 -11.73 5.05
CA ALA A 187 -6.29 -10.78 5.22
C ALA A 187 -7.33 -10.87 4.09
N PHE A 188 -7.01 -11.49 2.96
CA PHE A 188 -7.98 -11.78 1.93
C PHE A 188 -8.37 -13.25 2.03
N LYS A 189 -9.64 -13.58 1.75
CA LYS A 189 -10.02 -14.99 1.60
C LYS A 189 -9.08 -15.62 0.57
N ARG A 190 -8.61 -16.84 0.83
CA ARG A 190 -7.65 -17.56 -0.03
C ARG A 190 -8.06 -17.55 -1.51
N SER A 191 -9.36 -17.64 -1.78
CA SER A 191 -9.94 -17.52 -3.12
C SER A 191 -9.68 -16.16 -3.80
N CYS A 192 -9.77 -15.06 -3.06
CA CYS A 192 -9.53 -13.70 -3.54
C CYS A 192 -8.09 -13.48 -3.99
N ILE A 193 -7.13 -13.98 -3.20
CA ILE A 193 -5.70 -13.90 -3.54
C ILE A 193 -5.37 -14.73 -4.76
N ASN A 194 -5.96 -15.92 -4.88
CA ASN A 194 -5.72 -16.77 -6.03
C ASN A 194 -6.17 -16.08 -7.32
N ILE A 195 -7.35 -15.45 -7.32
CA ILE A 195 -7.86 -14.69 -8.47
C ILE A 195 -6.95 -13.49 -8.80
N LEU A 196 -6.54 -12.72 -7.79
CA LEU A 196 -5.66 -11.56 -8.01
C LEU A 196 -4.25 -11.96 -8.47
N ARG A 197 -3.74 -13.11 -8.02
CA ARG A 197 -2.48 -13.71 -8.47
C ARG A 197 -2.59 -14.24 -9.89
N GLU A 198 -3.66 -14.94 -10.23
CA GLU A 198 -3.95 -15.41 -11.60
C GLU A 198 -3.98 -14.26 -12.61
N TRP A 199 -4.45 -13.08 -12.18
CA TRP A 199 -4.50 -11.90 -13.03
C TRP A 199 -3.19 -11.12 -13.03
N ASN A 200 -2.23 -11.49 -12.18
CA ASN A 200 -0.99 -10.78 -11.92
C ASN A 200 -1.25 -9.31 -11.51
N LEU A 201 -2.28 -9.12 -10.68
CA LEU A 201 -2.83 -7.80 -10.31
C LEU A 201 -2.83 -7.53 -8.81
N ILE A 202 -2.37 -8.48 -7.99
CA ILE A 202 -2.37 -8.38 -6.53
C ILE A 202 -1.61 -7.15 -6.00
N ASN A 203 -0.61 -6.65 -6.73
CA ASN A 203 0.14 -5.45 -6.33
C ASN A 203 -0.57 -4.13 -6.67
N ILE A 204 -1.60 -4.20 -7.52
CA ILE A 204 -2.33 -3.02 -8.03
C ILE A 204 -3.71 -2.92 -7.39
N PHE A 205 -4.35 -4.07 -7.10
CA PHE A 205 -5.73 -4.16 -6.63
C PHE A 205 -5.88 -5.04 -5.39
N CYS A 206 -5.11 -4.76 -4.34
CA CYS A 206 -5.25 -5.46 -3.07
C CYS A 206 -6.23 -4.79 -2.10
N MET A 207 -6.53 -3.49 -2.23
CA MET A 207 -7.40 -2.79 -1.28
C MET A 207 -8.36 -1.83 -1.99
N PRO A 208 -9.65 -1.74 -1.60
CA PRO A 208 -10.62 -0.88 -2.28
C PRO A 208 -10.25 0.61 -2.31
N TRP A 209 -9.56 1.10 -1.28
CA TRP A 209 -9.13 2.50 -1.20
C TRP A 209 -8.05 2.85 -2.24
N LEU A 210 -7.39 1.87 -2.86
CA LEU A 210 -6.45 2.11 -3.98
C LEU A 210 -7.15 2.71 -5.20
N ALA A 211 -8.48 2.70 -5.28
CA ALA A 211 -9.20 3.49 -6.28
C ALA A 211 -8.83 4.99 -6.19
N LEU A 212 -8.46 5.52 -5.01
CA LEU A 212 -8.05 6.91 -4.80
C LEU A 212 -6.87 7.34 -5.68
N ILE A 213 -5.96 6.42 -6.00
CA ILE A 213 -4.72 6.70 -6.72
C ILE A 213 -4.83 6.44 -8.23
N ILE A 214 -5.93 5.86 -8.69
CA ILE A 214 -6.17 5.65 -10.12
C ILE A 214 -6.61 6.99 -10.73
N PRO A 215 -5.93 7.51 -11.76
CA PRO A 215 -6.28 8.78 -12.36
C PRO A 215 -7.54 8.64 -13.21
N VAL A 216 -8.41 9.63 -13.13
CA VAL A 216 -9.52 9.77 -14.08
C VAL A 216 -8.93 10.16 -15.44
N ILE A 217 -9.15 9.28 -16.43
CA ILE A 217 -8.87 9.54 -17.84
C ILE A 217 -10.23 9.63 -18.52
N GLU A 218 -10.63 10.82 -18.93
CA GLU A 218 -12.00 11.16 -19.35
C GLU A 218 -12.45 10.28 -20.53
N SER A 219 -11.58 10.10 -21.52
CA SER A 219 -11.83 9.22 -22.68
C SER A 219 -11.90 7.73 -22.35
N GLU A 220 -11.46 7.32 -21.16
CA GLU A 220 -11.38 5.92 -20.73
C GLU A 220 -12.05 5.69 -19.36
N TYR A 221 -12.94 6.59 -18.93
CA TYR A 221 -13.49 6.67 -17.58
C TYR A 221 -13.97 5.32 -17.01
N LYS A 222 -14.73 4.56 -17.82
CA LYS A 222 -15.32 3.27 -17.41
C LYS A 222 -14.34 2.09 -17.41
N LYS A 223 -13.19 2.21 -18.08
CA LYS A 223 -12.28 1.07 -18.27
C LYS A 223 -11.81 0.40 -16.96
N PRO A 224 -11.38 1.14 -15.91
CA PRO A 224 -10.92 0.52 -14.68
C PRO A 224 -12.05 0.01 -13.77
N LEU A 225 -13.29 0.51 -13.95
CA LEU A 225 -14.37 0.30 -12.99
C LEU A 225 -14.72 -1.17 -12.77
N ALA A 226 -14.72 -1.99 -13.82
CA ALA A 226 -15.02 -3.41 -13.69
C ALA A 226 -14.03 -4.14 -12.77
N LEU A 227 -12.72 -3.86 -12.92
CA LEU A 227 -11.67 -4.49 -12.10
C LEU A 227 -11.71 -3.93 -10.66
N LEU A 228 -11.87 -2.62 -10.50
CA LEU A 228 -11.98 -1.97 -9.20
C LEU A 228 -13.19 -2.49 -8.40
N LEU A 229 -14.34 -2.66 -9.06
CA LEU A 229 -15.54 -3.21 -8.44
C LEU A 229 -15.36 -4.70 -8.13
N ALA A 230 -14.75 -5.47 -9.03
CA ALA A 230 -14.47 -6.89 -8.77
C ALA A 230 -13.60 -7.06 -7.52
N MET A 231 -12.59 -6.22 -7.33
CA MET A 231 -11.80 -6.15 -6.08
C MET A 231 -12.70 -5.83 -4.88
N ALA A 232 -13.52 -4.78 -4.93
CA ALA A 232 -14.38 -4.41 -3.81
C ALA A 232 -15.36 -5.53 -3.41
N VAL A 233 -16.00 -6.18 -4.39
CA VAL A 233 -16.91 -7.31 -4.19
C VAL A 233 -16.21 -8.51 -3.57
N THR A 234 -15.00 -8.80 -4.05
CA THR A 234 -14.17 -9.91 -3.60
C THR A 234 -13.71 -9.73 -2.14
N LEU A 235 -13.54 -8.48 -1.70
CA LEU A 235 -13.06 -8.14 -0.36
C LEU A 235 -14.18 -7.77 0.62
N ASP A 236 -15.42 -7.74 0.17
CA ASP A 236 -16.57 -7.37 0.98
C ASP A 236 -16.96 -8.50 1.94
N THR A 237 -16.63 -8.34 3.22
CA THR A 237 -16.99 -9.26 4.30
C THR A 237 -18.41 -9.10 4.81
N HIS A 238 -19.07 -7.98 4.48
CA HIS A 238 -20.39 -7.62 5.02
C HIS A 238 -21.53 -7.89 4.05
N ASN A 239 -21.23 -8.49 2.90
CA ASN A 239 -22.17 -8.76 1.83
C ASN A 239 -23.06 -7.55 1.45
N LYS A 240 -22.45 -6.36 1.36
CA LYS A 240 -23.11 -5.13 0.89
C LYS A 240 -23.61 -5.30 -0.54
N SER A 241 -24.66 -4.58 -0.92
CA SER A 241 -25.11 -4.57 -2.31
C SER A 241 -24.00 -4.05 -3.24
N SER A 242 -23.95 -4.60 -4.45
CA SER A 242 -23.03 -4.24 -5.52
C SER A 242 -23.17 -2.78 -5.90
N TYR A 243 -24.38 -2.21 -5.84
CA TYR A 243 -24.57 -0.77 -6.03
C TYR A 243 -23.86 0.06 -4.97
N VAL A 244 -23.94 -0.30 -3.68
CA VAL A 244 -23.23 0.41 -2.60
C VAL A 244 -21.71 0.30 -2.78
N LEU A 245 -21.22 -0.88 -3.17
CA LEU A 245 -19.80 -1.08 -3.46
C LEU A 245 -19.35 -0.28 -4.69
N TYR A 246 -20.17 -0.21 -5.72
CA TYR A 246 -19.95 0.59 -6.92
C TYR A 246 -19.88 2.08 -6.59
N GLN A 247 -20.87 2.61 -5.86
CA GLN A 247 -20.87 4.00 -5.41
C GLN A 247 -19.59 4.32 -4.64
N ARG A 248 -19.19 3.44 -3.70
CA ARG A 248 -17.95 3.61 -2.93
C ARG A 248 -16.71 3.67 -3.84
N ILE A 249 -16.60 2.76 -4.81
CA ILE A 249 -15.47 2.74 -5.76
C ILE A 249 -15.46 4.00 -6.63
N VAL A 250 -16.60 4.44 -7.13
CA VAL A 250 -16.71 5.67 -7.92
C VAL A 250 -16.28 6.87 -7.09
N THR A 251 -16.79 7.01 -5.87
CA THR A 251 -16.43 8.11 -4.97
C THR A 251 -14.92 8.16 -4.70
N PHE A 252 -14.26 7.01 -4.50
CA PHE A 252 -12.80 6.97 -4.37
C PHE A 252 -12.10 7.33 -5.68
N TYR A 253 -12.51 6.74 -6.80
CA TYR A 253 -11.88 6.94 -8.10
C TYR A 253 -11.94 8.39 -8.58
N THR A 254 -13.07 9.07 -8.36
CA THR A 254 -13.25 10.48 -8.74
C THR A 254 -12.78 11.46 -7.67
N SER A 255 -12.22 10.97 -6.56
CA SER A 255 -11.74 11.85 -5.48
C SER A 255 -10.53 12.67 -5.92
N GLU A 256 -10.53 13.96 -5.58
CA GLU A 256 -9.41 14.89 -5.82
C GLU A 256 -8.45 15.00 -4.63
N VAL A 257 -8.54 14.08 -3.67
CA VAL A 257 -7.67 14.07 -2.48
C VAL A 257 -6.20 14.01 -2.87
N PHE A 258 -5.84 13.17 -3.84
CA PHE A 258 -4.49 13.13 -4.40
C PHE A 258 -4.41 13.96 -5.69
N PRO A 259 -3.33 14.73 -5.89
CA PRO A 259 -3.10 15.48 -7.11
C PRO A 259 -3.11 14.61 -8.36
N ARG A 260 -3.66 15.12 -9.46
CA ARG A 260 -3.68 14.41 -10.75
C ARG A 260 -2.28 13.99 -11.20
N ASN A 261 -1.29 14.88 -11.05
CA ASN A 261 0.09 14.62 -11.47
C ASN A 261 0.75 13.50 -10.66
N LEU A 262 0.49 13.44 -9.34
CA LEU A 262 0.92 12.34 -8.49
C LEU A 262 0.32 11.02 -8.97
N LYS A 263 -1.01 10.96 -9.15
CA LYS A 263 -1.72 9.76 -9.65
C LYS A 263 -1.17 9.28 -10.99
N LEU A 264 -0.95 10.20 -11.94
CA LEU A 264 -0.40 9.89 -13.25
C LEU A 264 1.02 9.34 -13.15
N THR A 265 1.90 10.00 -12.37
CA THR A 265 3.30 9.58 -12.19
C THR A 265 3.39 8.17 -11.61
N MET A 266 2.66 7.92 -10.53
CA MET A 266 2.59 6.60 -9.88
C MET A 266 2.05 5.53 -10.84
N CYS A 267 0.91 5.81 -11.49
CA CYS A 267 0.29 4.84 -12.39
C CYS A 267 1.11 4.56 -13.65
N VAL A 268 1.93 5.51 -14.14
CA VAL A 268 2.90 5.26 -15.20
C VAL A 268 4.02 4.35 -14.71
N ASN A 269 4.60 4.64 -13.54
CA ASN A 269 5.70 3.86 -12.97
C ASN A 269 5.32 2.39 -12.74
N TRP A 270 4.07 2.13 -12.36
CA TRP A 270 3.56 0.78 -12.14
C TRP A 270 2.91 0.14 -13.37
N GLY A 271 2.96 0.78 -14.54
CA GLY A 271 2.39 0.24 -15.77
C GLY A 271 0.88 0.08 -15.76
N ILE A 272 0.17 0.82 -14.89
CA ILE A 272 -1.30 0.90 -14.84
C ILE A 272 -1.80 1.72 -16.03
N ILE A 273 -1.08 2.78 -16.37
CA ILE A 273 -1.33 3.61 -17.53
C ILE A 273 -0.04 3.77 -18.35
N TYR A 274 -0.18 4.14 -19.61
CA TYR A 274 0.93 4.52 -20.48
C TYR A 274 0.60 5.79 -21.26
N LYS A 275 1.63 6.51 -21.70
CA LYS A 275 1.49 7.71 -22.53
C LYS A 275 1.73 7.36 -24.00
N LYS A 276 0.74 7.56 -24.87
CA LYS A 276 0.83 7.38 -26.33
C LYS A 276 0.48 8.68 -27.03
N LYS A 277 1.45 9.29 -27.73
CA LYS A 277 1.27 10.58 -28.45
C LYS A 277 0.63 11.67 -27.57
N ASN A 278 1.20 11.90 -26.39
CA ASN A 278 0.71 12.84 -25.36
C ASN A 278 -0.63 12.52 -24.68
N ILE A 279 -1.27 11.40 -25.01
CA ILE A 279 -2.52 10.97 -24.37
C ILE A 279 -2.24 9.80 -23.43
N TYR A 280 -2.74 9.88 -22.20
CA TYR A 280 -2.70 8.77 -21.26
C TYR A 280 -3.78 7.74 -21.58
N LYS A 281 -3.44 6.46 -21.46
CA LYS A 281 -4.36 5.33 -21.66
C LYS A 281 -4.14 4.27 -20.60
N PHE A 282 -5.19 3.57 -20.21
CA PHE A 282 -5.07 2.41 -19.35
C PHE A 282 -4.38 1.26 -20.06
N ALA A 283 -3.60 0.50 -19.30
CA ALA A 283 -2.91 -0.68 -19.79
C ALA A 283 -3.88 -1.70 -20.43
N PRO A 284 -3.45 -2.45 -21.45
CA PRO A 284 -4.34 -3.35 -22.20
C PRO A 284 -5.03 -4.43 -21.35
N TYR A 285 -4.45 -4.79 -20.20
CA TYR A 285 -5.02 -5.80 -19.32
C TYR A 285 -6.39 -5.40 -18.75
N PHE A 286 -6.69 -4.10 -18.60
CA PHE A 286 -8.00 -3.65 -18.14
C PHE A 286 -9.12 -4.07 -19.11
N THR A 287 -8.86 -3.96 -20.41
CA THR A 287 -9.80 -4.43 -21.44
C THR A 287 -9.82 -5.96 -21.49
N LYS A 288 -8.64 -6.62 -21.45
CA LYS A 288 -8.53 -8.08 -21.51
C LYS A 288 -9.25 -8.80 -20.35
N LEU A 289 -9.17 -8.23 -19.14
CA LEU A 289 -9.70 -8.86 -17.92
C LEU A 289 -11.12 -8.40 -17.58
N ARG A 290 -11.68 -7.42 -18.28
CA ARG A 290 -13.02 -6.87 -18.02
C ARG A 290 -14.10 -7.94 -17.95
N LYS A 291 -14.16 -8.86 -18.91
CA LYS A 291 -15.16 -9.95 -18.93
C LYS A 291 -14.97 -10.90 -17.75
N LYS A 292 -13.73 -11.20 -17.37
CA LYS A 292 -13.43 -12.02 -16.17
C LYS A 292 -13.89 -11.33 -14.89
N ALA A 293 -13.64 -10.02 -14.77
CA ALA A 293 -14.10 -9.21 -13.64
C ALA A 293 -15.63 -9.20 -13.52
N ILE A 294 -16.34 -8.98 -14.64
CA ILE A 294 -17.82 -9.03 -14.66
C ILE A 294 -18.34 -10.40 -14.23
N ASN A 295 -17.77 -11.49 -14.77
CA ASN A 295 -18.18 -12.84 -14.42
C ASN A 295 -17.94 -13.14 -12.94
N LEU A 296 -16.83 -12.67 -12.37
CA LEU A 296 -16.54 -12.81 -10.95
C LEU A 296 -17.57 -12.08 -10.08
N ILE A 297 -17.90 -10.84 -10.44
CA ILE A 297 -18.93 -10.06 -9.73
C ILE A 297 -20.26 -10.82 -9.76
N LYS A 298 -20.67 -11.33 -10.93
CA LYS A 298 -21.88 -12.14 -11.08
C LYS A 298 -21.87 -13.38 -10.19
N SER A 299 -20.75 -14.10 -10.13
CA SER A 299 -20.65 -15.32 -9.31
C SER A 299 -20.66 -15.07 -7.81
N ILE A 300 -20.22 -13.89 -7.36
CA ILE A 300 -20.21 -13.55 -5.93
C ILE A 300 -21.54 -12.92 -5.49
N LYS A 301 -22.19 -12.15 -6.37
CA LYS A 301 -23.40 -11.36 -6.07
C LYS A 301 -24.66 -11.92 -6.73
N VAL A 302 -24.76 -13.26 -6.84
CA VAL A 302 -25.86 -13.96 -7.55
C VAL A 302 -27.26 -13.52 -7.09
N ASN A 303 -27.43 -13.25 -5.79
CA ASN A 303 -28.73 -12.90 -5.19
C ASN A 303 -28.90 -11.39 -4.95
N ASP A 304 -28.08 -10.55 -5.56
CA ASP A 304 -28.13 -9.11 -5.36
C ASP A 304 -29.06 -8.45 -6.39
N ASN A 305 -30.17 -7.90 -5.90
CA ASN A 305 -31.17 -7.19 -6.73
C ASN A 305 -30.60 -5.99 -7.50
N SER A 306 -29.47 -5.43 -7.06
CA SER A 306 -28.81 -4.29 -7.71
C SER A 306 -27.74 -4.69 -8.73
N LEU A 307 -27.50 -6.00 -8.92
CA LEU A 307 -26.43 -6.50 -9.76
C LEU A 307 -26.58 -6.07 -11.22
N GLU A 308 -27.76 -6.27 -11.82
CA GLU A 308 -27.96 -5.92 -13.23
C GLU A 308 -27.73 -4.43 -13.48
N TYR A 309 -28.32 -3.57 -12.67
CA TYR A 309 -28.09 -2.12 -12.74
C TYR A 309 -26.60 -1.79 -12.65
N THR A 310 -25.91 -2.37 -11.67
CA THR A 310 -24.48 -2.11 -11.43
C THR A 310 -23.61 -2.56 -12.62
N LEU A 311 -23.92 -3.70 -13.23
CA LEU A 311 -23.19 -4.21 -14.38
C LEU A 311 -23.34 -3.34 -15.64
N HIS A 312 -24.45 -2.60 -15.80
CA HIS A 312 -24.62 -1.65 -16.89
C HIS A 312 -23.78 -0.38 -16.71
N GLN A 313 -23.36 -0.07 -15.48
CA GLN A 313 -22.56 1.11 -15.19
C GLN A 313 -21.08 0.91 -15.51
N ILE A 314 -20.58 -0.31 -15.27
CA ILE A 314 -19.14 -0.64 -15.38
C ILE A 314 -18.73 -1.05 -16.76
#